data_AF-A0A6L8W9Q4-F1
#
_entry.id   AF-A0A6L8W9Q4-F1
#
_cell.length_a   1.000
_cell.length_b   1.000
_cell.length_c   1.000
_cell.angle_alpha   90.00
_cell.angle_beta   90.00
_cell.angle_gamma   90.00
#
_symmetry.space_group_name_H-M   'P 1'
#
loop_
_entity.id
_entity.type
_entity.pdbx_description
1 polymer ?
#
loop_
_entity_poly.entity_id
_entity_poly.type
_entity_poly.pdbx_seq_one_letter_code
_entity_poly.pdbx_strand_id
1 'polypeptide(L)'
;MKYACPCCSYLTFDEMPAGSFDICPVCYWEDDPVQSKDPNFVGGANGVSLIEAKANFLKFGAVKKECQRYVRQPLPEEVPK
;
A
#
# COMPACT_ATOMS: atom_id res chain seq x y z
N MET A 1 1.00 -9.88 -11.12
CA MET A 1 0.22 -8.96 -10.27
C MET A 1 -1.18 -8.80 -10.82
N LYS A 2 -2.19 -8.99 -9.97
CA LYS A 2 -3.60 -9.07 -10.36
C LYS A 2 -4.51 -8.18 -9.50
N TYR A 3 -4.10 -7.88 -8.27
CA TYR A 3 -4.92 -7.17 -7.29
C TYR A 3 -4.35 -5.80 -6.98
N ALA A 4 -5.25 -4.83 -6.82
CA ALA A 4 -4.90 -3.46 -6.50
C ALA A 4 -4.43 -3.35 -5.05
N CYS A 5 -3.32 -2.65 -4.83
CA CYS A 5 -2.91 -2.22 -3.51
C CYS A 5 -4.00 -1.34 -2.90
N PRO A 6 -4.48 -1.60 -1.66
CA PRO A 6 -5.54 -0.82 -1.06
C PRO A 6 -5.12 0.63 -0.79
N CYS A 7 -3.81 0.93 -0.75
CA CYS A 7 -3.28 2.27 -0.56
C CYS A 7 -3.17 3.07 -1.87
N CYS A 8 -2.39 2.58 -2.85
CA CYS A 8 -2.07 3.34 -4.06
C CYS A 8 -2.87 2.93 -5.31
N SER A 9 -3.72 1.91 -5.22
CA SER A 9 -4.56 1.39 -6.30
C SER A 9 -3.83 0.75 -7.49
N TYR A 10 -2.51 0.75 -7.54
CA TYR A 10 -1.74 0.01 -8.55
C TYR A 10 -1.86 -1.51 -8.33
N LEU A 11 -1.88 -2.27 -9.43
CA LEU A 11 -1.97 -3.73 -9.43
C LEU A 11 -0.63 -4.35 -9.06
N THR A 12 -0.28 -4.36 -7.77
CA THR A 12 1.04 -4.82 -7.29
C THR A 12 1.01 -6.13 -6.52
N PHE A 13 -0.17 -6.66 -6.19
CA PHE A 13 -0.30 -7.91 -5.44
C PHE A 13 -0.69 -9.07 -6.35
N ASP A 14 -0.13 -10.24 -6.09
CA ASP A 14 -0.46 -11.47 -6.81
C ASP A 14 -1.70 -12.19 -6.25
N GLU A 15 -1.97 -11.96 -4.96
CA GLU A 15 -3.15 -12.47 -4.24
C GLU A 15 -4.06 -11.33 -3.78
N MET A 16 -5.31 -11.67 -3.43
CA MET A 16 -6.26 -10.70 -2.91
C MET A 16 -5.78 -10.18 -1.54
N PRO A 17 -5.64 -8.86 -1.34
CA PRO A 17 -5.11 -8.32 -0.09
C PRO A 17 -6.07 -8.60 1.07
N ALA A 18 -5.68 -9.57 1.89
CA ALA A 18 -6.43 -10.14 3.01
C ALA A 18 -5.51 -10.55 4.17
N GLY A 19 -4.28 -10.02 4.19
CA GLY A 19 -3.21 -10.42 5.10
C GLY A 19 -2.17 -11.34 4.46
N SER A 20 -1.77 -11.10 3.20
CA SER A 20 -0.65 -11.82 2.58
C SER A 20 0.72 -11.39 3.13
N PHE A 21 0.78 -10.27 3.86
CA PHE A 21 2.01 -9.63 4.34
C PHE A 21 2.95 -9.16 3.21
N ASP A 22 2.46 -9.10 1.97
CA ASP A 22 3.22 -8.53 0.86
C ASP A 22 3.36 -7.02 1.00
N ILE A 23 4.52 -6.49 0.61
CA ILE A 23 4.79 -5.06 0.60
C ILE A 23 4.64 -4.52 -0.82
N CYS A 24 3.75 -3.54 -1.00
CA CYS A 24 3.59 -2.86 -2.27
C CYS A 24 4.86 -2.07 -2.63
N PRO A 25 5.56 -2.38 -3.75
CA PRO A 25 6.79 -1.70 -4.15
C PRO A 25 6.57 -0.26 -4.63
N VAL A 26 5.31 0.15 -4.86
CA VAL A 26 4.97 1.49 -5.35
C VAL A 26 4.69 2.48 -4.23
N CYS A 27 4.12 2.02 -3.10
CA CYS A 27 3.80 2.91 -1.98
C CYS A 27 4.39 2.47 -0.65
N TYR A 28 4.91 1.24 -0.54
CA TYR A 28 5.43 0.62 0.69
C TYR A 28 4.36 0.25 1.73
N TRP A 29 3.11 0.06 1.31
CA TRP A 29 2.05 -0.52 2.16
C TRP A 29 2.23 -2.03 2.27
N GLU A 30 2.30 -2.55 3.49
CA GLU A 30 2.22 -3.98 3.79
C GLU A 30 0.76 -4.42 3.95
N ASP A 31 0.37 -5.51 3.30
CA ASP A 31 -0.96 -6.10 3.46
C ASP A 31 -1.13 -6.75 4.85
N ASP A 32 -1.55 -5.93 5.81
CA ASP A 32 -1.80 -6.29 7.20
C ASP A 32 -3.28 -6.66 7.41
N PRO A 33 -3.61 -7.86 7.94
CA PRO A 33 -5.00 -8.32 8.08
C PRO A 33 -5.82 -7.52 9.10
N VAL A 34 -5.19 -6.84 10.06
CA VAL A 34 -5.89 -5.97 11.02
C VAL A 34 -6.27 -4.67 10.34
N GLN A 35 -5.33 -4.05 9.62
CA GLN A 35 -5.54 -2.79 8.92
C GLN A 35 -6.42 -2.92 7.67
N SER A 36 -6.44 -4.10 7.04
CA SER A 36 -7.39 -4.45 5.97
C SER A 36 -8.83 -4.58 6.50
N LYS A 37 -9.01 -5.01 7.77
CA LYS A 37 -10.34 -5.08 8.43
C LYS A 37 -10.80 -3.74 9.00
N ASP A 38 -9.89 -2.94 9.55
CA ASP A 38 -10.16 -1.59 10.04
C ASP A 38 -9.22 -0.56 9.40
N PRO A 39 -9.66 0.11 8.32
CA PRO A 39 -8.87 1.13 7.63
C PRO A 39 -8.49 2.36 8.47
N ASN A 40 -9.11 2.56 9.65
CA ASN A 40 -8.79 3.64 10.58
C ASN A 40 -7.78 3.21 11.65
N PHE A 41 -7.45 1.91 11.76
CA PHE A 41 -6.55 1.42 12.79
C PHE A 41 -5.11 1.95 12.58
N VAL A 42 -4.63 2.73 13.55
CA VAL A 42 -3.26 3.26 13.61
C VAL A 42 -2.38 2.29 14.40
N GLY A 43 -1.33 1.77 13.78
CA GLY A 43 -0.47 0.73 14.34
C GLY A 43 -0.15 -0.34 13.30
N GLY A 44 -0.10 -1.60 13.73
CA GLY A 44 0.15 -2.74 12.84
C GLY A 44 1.52 -2.67 12.15
N ALA A 45 1.66 -3.37 11.03
CA ALA A 45 2.88 -3.35 10.23
C ALA A 45 3.24 -1.96 9.67
N ASN A 46 2.24 -1.14 9.34
CA ASN A 46 2.45 0.14 8.64
C ASN A 46 2.69 1.33 9.59
N GLY A 47 2.30 1.21 10.87
CA GLY A 47 2.39 2.26 11.89
C GLY A 47 1.38 3.41 11.72
N VAL A 48 0.91 3.66 10.49
CA VAL A 48 -0.19 4.59 10.14
C VAL A 48 -1.40 3.80 9.65
N SER A 49 -2.59 4.38 9.74
CA SER A 49 -3.82 3.79 9.18
C SER A 49 -3.82 3.76 7.66
N LEU A 50 -4.69 2.93 7.06
CA LEU A 50 -4.84 2.87 5.60
C LEU A 50 -5.33 4.21 5.02
N ILE A 51 -6.18 4.93 5.75
CA ILE A 51 -6.67 6.25 5.34
C ILE A 51 -5.53 7.28 5.33
N GLU A 52 -4.69 7.29 6.37
CA GLU A 52 -3.51 8.16 6.41
C GLU A 52 -2.50 7.79 5.34
N ALA A 53 -2.28 6.50 5.10
CA ALA A 53 -1.39 6.00 4.06
C ALA A 53 -1.83 6.47 2.66
N LYS A 54 -3.13 6.43 2.35
CA LYS A 54 -3.69 6.99 1.10
C LYS A 54 -3.38 8.48 0.95
N ALA A 55 -3.61 9.26 2.01
CA ALA A 55 -3.32 10.70 2.00
C ALA A 55 -1.81 10.98 1.85
N ASN A 56 -0.98 10.20 2.53
CA ASN A 56 0.47 10.28 2.44
C ASN A 56 0.98 9.90 1.05
N PHE A 57 0.40 8.89 0.41
CA PHE A 57 0.77 8.51 -0.95
C PHE A 57 0.52 9.66 -1.93
N LEU A 58 -0.63 10.33 -1.85
CA LEU A 58 -0.91 11.51 -2.68
C LEU A 58 0.08 12.67 -2.44
N LYS A 59 0.61 12.80 -1.23
CA LYS A 59 1.50 13.89 -0.84
C LYS A 59 2.99 13.58 -1.07
N PHE A 60 3.40 12.33 -0.89
CA PHE A 60 4.79 11.91 -0.78
C PHE A 60 5.18 10.81 -1.75
N GLY A 61 4.22 10.15 -2.41
CA GLY A 61 4.46 8.95 -3.21
C GLY A 61 4.78 7.69 -2.39
N ALA A 62 4.56 7.71 -1.06
CA ALA A 62 4.77 6.57 -0.17
C ALA A 62 3.83 6.66 1.05
N VAL A 63 3.64 5.54 1.77
CA VAL A 63 2.77 5.46 2.98
C VAL A 63 3.25 6.37 4.12
N LYS A 64 4.55 6.65 4.16
CA LYS A 64 5.21 7.61 5.06
C LYS A 64 6.33 8.31 4.30
N LYS A 65 6.64 9.56 4.67
CA LYS A 65 7.72 10.34 4.03
C LYS A 65 9.08 9.61 4.09
N GLU A 66 9.38 8.95 5.20
CA GLU A 66 10.63 8.19 5.40
C GLU A 66 10.76 6.94 4.51
N CYS A 67 9.62 6.41 4.02
CA CYS A 67 9.56 5.21 3.17
C CYS A 67 9.82 5.50 1.70
N GLN A 68 9.94 6.77 1.27
CA GLN A 68 10.22 7.14 -0.12
C GLN A 68 11.46 6.47 -0.70
N ARG A 69 12.44 6.14 0.14
CA ARG A 69 13.67 5.47 -0.29
C ARG A 69 13.47 4.00 -0.71
N TYR A 70 12.32 3.41 -0.38
CA TYR A 70 11.99 2.00 -0.64
C TYR A 70 10.96 1.81 -1.75
N VAL A 71 10.47 2.88 -2.36
CA VAL A 71 9.47 2.81 -3.44
C VAL A 71 10.10 2.97 -4.81
N ARG A 72 9.41 2.44 -5.82
CA ARG A 72 9.70 2.67 -7.25
C ARG A 72 8.45 3.20 -7.96
N GLN A 73 8.64 3.71 -9.18
CA GLN A 73 7.52 4.01 -10.07
C GLN A 73 6.75 2.71 -10.42
N PRO A 74 5.43 2.80 -10.67
CA PRO A 74 4.66 1.67 -11.16
C PRO A 74 5.15 1.24 -12.56
N LEU A 75 5.13 -0.06 -12.81
CA LEU A 75 5.34 -0.61 -14.14
C LEU A 75 4.09 -0.36 -15.00
N PRO A 76 4.21 -0.29 -16.34
CA PRO A 76 3.06 -0.08 -17.22
C PRO A 76 1.92 -1.08 -17.02
N GLU A 77 2.24 -2.33 -16.73
CA GLU A 77 1.28 -3.41 -16.43
C GLU A 77 0.61 -3.31 -15.06
N GLU A 78 1.18 -2.53 -14.13
CA GLU A 78 0.61 -2.30 -12.80
C GLU A 78 -0.43 -1.16 -12.80
N VAL A 79 -0.53 -0.39 -13.90
CA VAL A 79 -1.51 0.69 -14.03
C VAL A 79 -2.88 0.09 -14.35
N PRO A 80 -3.92 0.30 -13.51
CA PRO A 80 -5.27 -0.12 -13.82
C PRO A 80 -5.75 0.47 -15.15
N LYS A 81 -6.38 -0.36 -15.98
CA LYS A 81 -6.97 0.07 -17.26
C LYS A 81 -8.29 0.81 -17.06
#